data_AF-A0A958N8Z0-F1
#
_entry.id   AF-A0A958N8Z0-F1
#
_cell.length_a   1.000
_cell.length_b   1.000
_cell.length_c   1.000
_cell.angle_alpha   90.00
_cell.angle_beta   90.00
_cell.angle_gamma   90.00
#
_symmetry.space_group_name_H-M   'P 1'
#
loop_
_entity.id
_entity.type
_entity.pdbx_description
1 polymer ?
#
loop_
_entity_poly.entity_id
_entity_poly.type
_entity_poly.pdbx_seq_one_letter_code
_entity_poly.pdbx_strand_id
1 'polypeptide(L)'
;MARKKVDDELNLTPFIGLFSLLVCMLLVTAVWLQLRVLSTNIDNVTASDGSSSQNDEKKVNLTVTLLENYIEMAEDTNRVQVAYQNGPEGEAVDVERVKDILRGWKERHPEKKDIILNTENSVAYKHMITVFDTMVGAGWDDVGVNTQ
;
A
#
# COMPACT_ATOMS: atom_id res chain seq x y z
N MET A 1 -78.27 18.72 4.47
CA MET A 1 -77.63 19.50 3.38
C MET A 1 -76.19 19.05 3.22
N ALA A 2 -75.87 18.59 2.02
CA ALA A 2 -74.57 18.30 1.38
C ALA A 2 -73.31 18.07 2.24
N ARG A 3 -72.76 16.83 2.15
CA ARG A 3 -71.35 16.54 2.43
C ARG A 3 -70.50 17.27 1.38
N LYS A 4 -69.68 18.22 1.82
CA LYS A 4 -68.69 18.90 0.98
C LYS A 4 -67.60 17.90 0.62
N LYS A 5 -67.67 17.32 -0.59
CA LYS A 5 -66.53 16.66 -1.23
C LYS A 5 -65.47 17.75 -1.42
N VAL A 6 -64.43 17.70 -0.60
CA VAL A 6 -63.19 18.41 -0.88
C VAL A 6 -62.42 17.46 -1.78
N ASP A 7 -62.54 17.66 -3.09
CA ASP A 7 -61.55 17.16 -4.03
C ASP A 7 -60.25 17.90 -3.69
N ASP A 8 -59.49 17.33 -2.76
CA ASP A 8 -58.16 17.78 -2.38
C ASP A 8 -57.21 17.28 -3.48
N GLU A 9 -57.26 17.92 -4.65
CA GLU A 9 -56.23 17.76 -5.67
C GLU A 9 -54.91 18.13 -5.00
N LEU A 10 -54.12 17.10 -4.68
CA LEU A 10 -52.84 17.24 -4.00
C LEU A 10 -52.03 18.33 -4.70
N ASN A 11 -51.78 19.45 -4.02
CA ASN A 11 -50.95 20.51 -4.56
C ASN A 11 -49.53 19.97 -4.71
N LEU A 12 -49.15 19.56 -5.92
CA LEU A 12 -47.85 18.95 -6.24
C LEU A 12 -46.71 19.97 -6.26
N THR A 13 -47.02 21.26 -6.40
CA THR A 13 -46.06 22.37 -6.39
C THR A 13 -45.09 22.34 -5.20
N PRO A 14 -45.55 22.21 -3.93
CA PRO A 14 -44.64 22.04 -2.79
C PRO A 14 -43.87 20.72 -2.78
N PHE A 15 -44.44 19.63 -3.30
CA PHE A 15 -43.74 18.33 -3.37
C PHE A 15 -42.58 18.35 -4.36
N ILE A 16 -42.74 19.02 -5.50
CA ILE A 16 -41.66 19.20 -6.47
C ILE A 16 -40.50 19.99 -5.85
N GLY A 17 -40.81 21.02 -5.05
CA GLY A 17 -39.80 21.77 -4.29
C GLY A 17 -39.06 20.90 -3.27
N LEU A 18 -39.79 20.00 -2.58
CA LEU A 18 -39.20 19.05 -1.63
C LEU A 18 -38.29 18.04 -2.32
N PHE A 19 -38.70 17.47 -3.46
CA PHE A 19 -37.87 16.56 -4.24
C PHE A 19 -36.61 17.24 -4.80
N SER A 20 -36.72 18.49 -5.27
CA SER A 20 -35.56 19.26 -5.74
C SER A 20 -34.56 19.53 -4.62
N LEU A 21 -35.04 19.84 -3.41
CA LEU A 21 -34.21 20.02 -2.23
C LEU A 21 -33.48 18.72 -1.84
N LEU A 22 -34.15 17.58 -1.94
CA LEU A 22 -33.56 16.26 -1.68
C LEU A 22 -32.42 15.96 -2.67
N VAL A 23 -32.63 16.15 -3.98
CA VAL A 23 -31.58 15.92 -4.99
C VAL A 23 -30.37 16.84 -4.76
N CYS A 24 -30.60 18.11 -4.41
CA CYS A 24 -29.52 19.05 -4.09
C CYS A 24 -28.72 18.59 -2.86
N MET A 25 -29.41 18.08 -1.83
CA MET A 25 -28.76 17.53 -0.63
C MET A 25 -27.96 16.25 -0.94
N LEU A 26 -28.47 15.37 -1.81
CA LEU A 26 -27.75 14.17 -2.26
C LEU A 26 -26.49 14.55 -3.05
N LEU A 27 -26.54 15.56 -3.91
CA LEU A 27 -25.38 15.99 -4.69
C LEU A 27 -24.29 16.62 -3.81
N VAL A 28 -24.67 17.45 -2.83
CA VAL A 28 -23.71 18.03 -1.87
C VAL A 28 -23.10 16.91 -1.02
N THR A 29 -23.90 15.98 -0.48
CA THR A 29 -23.34 14.86 0.30
C THR A 29 -22.44 13.93 -0.53
N ALA A 30 -22.77 13.70 -1.80
CA ALA A 30 -21.94 12.92 -2.72
C ALA A 30 -20.63 13.64 -3.10
N VAL A 31 -20.64 14.98 -3.26
CA VAL A 31 -19.40 15.75 -3.52
C VAL A 31 -18.45 15.70 -2.31
N TRP A 32 -19.01 15.64 -1.10
CA TRP A 32 -18.22 15.44 0.12
C TRP A 32 -17.69 14.00 0.28
N LEU A 33 -18.20 13.03 -0.50
CA LEU A 33 -17.66 11.66 -0.50
C LEU A 33 -16.32 11.53 -1.26
N GLN A 34 -15.82 12.59 -1.88
CA GLN A 34 -14.54 12.54 -2.63
C GLN A 34 -13.27 12.64 -1.77
N LEU A 35 -13.32 12.43 -0.44
CA LEU A 35 -12.11 12.46 0.38
C LEU A 35 -12.08 11.37 1.45
N ARG A 36 -11.52 10.21 1.08
CA ARG A 36 -10.40 9.54 1.78
C ARG A 36 -10.15 8.17 1.16
N VAL A 37 -9.43 8.18 0.04
CA VAL A 37 -8.57 7.06 -0.30
C VAL A 37 -7.15 7.59 -0.16
N LEU A 38 -6.64 7.60 1.06
CA LEU A 38 -5.20 7.40 1.23
C LEU A 38 -5.01 5.89 1.20
N SER A 39 -5.18 5.32 0.00
CA SER A 39 -4.42 4.14 -0.33
C SER A 39 -2.99 4.60 -0.24
N THR A 40 -2.30 4.19 0.81
CA THR A 40 -0.89 3.86 0.69
C THR A 40 -0.79 2.96 -0.53
N ASN A 41 -0.53 3.58 -1.67
CA ASN A 41 -0.06 2.94 -2.88
C ASN A 41 1.30 2.35 -2.52
N ILE A 42 1.24 1.20 -1.84
CA ILE A 42 2.21 0.14 -1.98
C ILE A 42 1.68 -0.75 -3.12
N ASP A 43 1.23 -0.10 -4.18
CA ASP A 43 0.94 -0.70 -5.48
C ASP A 43 1.77 0.09 -6.48
N ASN A 44 3.09 0.07 -6.28
CA ASN A 44 4.03 0.30 -7.36
C ASN A 44 4.58 -1.04 -7.86
N VAL A 45 3.71 -2.05 -7.92
CA VAL A 45 3.85 -3.14 -8.88
C VAL A 45 3.15 -2.67 -10.14
N THR A 46 3.93 -2.09 -11.03
CA THR A 46 3.50 -1.80 -12.39
C THR A 46 2.94 -3.07 -13.03
N ALA A 47 1.64 -3.03 -13.30
CA ALA A 47 0.94 -3.67 -14.39
C ALA A 47 1.11 -5.19 -14.56
N SER A 48 0.08 -5.94 -14.16
CA SER A 48 -0.58 -6.89 -15.06
C SER A 48 -1.98 -7.22 -14.54
N ASP A 49 -2.96 -6.93 -15.37
CA ASP A 49 -4.34 -7.43 -15.44
C ASP A 49 -4.97 -8.12 -14.22
N GLY A 50 -6.12 -7.56 -13.81
CA GLY A 50 -7.35 -8.34 -13.70
C GLY A 50 -7.46 -9.34 -12.56
N SER A 51 -8.25 -8.95 -11.56
CA SER A 51 -8.99 -9.84 -10.64
C SER A 51 -8.15 -10.80 -9.79
N SER A 52 -8.02 -10.46 -8.51
CA SER A 52 -7.95 -11.50 -7.48
C SER A 52 -8.55 -11.03 -6.16
N SER A 53 -9.68 -11.67 -5.85
CA SER A 53 -10.40 -11.71 -4.59
C SER A 53 -9.55 -11.90 -3.35
N GLN A 54 -10.10 -11.42 -2.23
CA GLN A 54 -10.07 -12.03 -0.89
C GLN A 54 -8.79 -12.75 -0.49
N ASN A 55 -8.00 -12.11 0.38
CA ASN A 55 -7.70 -12.72 1.66
C ASN A 55 -7.27 -11.63 2.66
N ASP A 56 -8.11 -11.39 3.68
CA ASP A 56 -7.74 -10.68 4.92
C ASP A 56 -6.94 -11.65 5.82
N GLU A 57 -5.87 -12.23 5.28
CA GLU A 57 -4.84 -12.85 6.11
C GLU A 57 -3.94 -11.72 6.57
N LYS A 58 -3.85 -11.56 7.90
CA LYS A 58 -3.00 -10.61 8.62
C LYS A 58 -1.70 -10.35 7.84
N LYS A 59 -1.69 -9.31 7.01
CA LYS A 59 -0.61 -9.04 6.06
C LYS A 59 0.61 -8.60 6.85
N VAL A 60 1.50 -9.54 7.16
CA VAL A 60 2.83 -9.22 7.67
C VAL A 60 3.54 -8.48 6.55
N ASN A 61 3.91 -7.22 6.80
CA ASN A 61 4.64 -6.42 5.84
C ASN A 61 6.13 -6.64 6.05
N LEU A 62 6.80 -7.14 5.02
CA LEU A 62 8.25 -7.30 4.98
C LEU A 62 8.84 -6.11 4.23
N THR A 63 9.61 -5.31 4.96
CA THR A 63 10.19 -4.08 4.43
C THR A 63 11.69 -4.08 4.65
N VAL A 64 12.44 -3.74 3.62
CA VAL A 64 13.89 -3.54 3.68
C VAL A 64 14.16 -2.10 3.30
N THR A 65 14.72 -1.33 4.21
CA THR A 65 15.05 0.08 4.03
C THR A 65 16.56 0.23 3.98
N LEU A 66 17.08 0.81 2.89
CA LEU A 66 18.49 1.17 2.76
C LEU A 66 18.65 2.61 3.21
N LEU A 67 19.43 2.79 4.27
CA LEU A 67 19.90 4.09 4.73
C LEU A 67 21.39 4.25 4.40
N GLU A 68 21.93 5.44 4.58
CA GLU A 68 23.34 5.75 4.30
C GLU A 68 24.31 4.91 5.12
N ASN A 69 24.00 4.64 6.40
CA ASN A 69 24.93 3.98 7.33
C ASN A 69 24.60 2.49 7.60
N TYR A 70 23.35 2.08 7.37
CA TYR A 70 22.91 0.71 7.64
C TYR A 70 21.67 0.36 6.81
N ILE A 71 21.38 -0.94 6.75
CA ILE A 71 20.18 -1.51 6.14
C ILE A 71 19.25 -1.92 7.28
N GLU A 72 18.02 -1.42 7.28
CA GLU A 72 16.98 -1.83 8.22
C GLU A 72 16.06 -2.86 7.57
N MET A 73 15.95 -4.04 8.16
CA MET A 73 15.04 -5.10 7.73
C MET A 73 13.93 -5.24 8.77
N ALA A 74 12.71 -4.86 8.40
CA ALA A 74 11.55 -4.86 9.25
C ALA A 74 10.56 -5.98 8.85
N GLU A 75 10.19 -6.78 9.83
CA GLU A 75 9.11 -7.78 9.79
C GLU A 75 8.04 -7.32 10.77
N ASP A 76 7.05 -6.59 10.27
CA ASP A 76 5.98 -5.96 11.08
C ASP A 76 6.55 -5.11 12.25
N THR A 77 6.58 -5.64 13.48
CA THR A 77 7.12 -4.94 14.66
C THR A 77 8.61 -5.24 14.90
N ASN A 78 9.14 -6.33 14.34
CA ASN A 78 10.54 -6.73 14.55
C ASN A 78 11.43 -6.00 13.54
N ARG A 79 12.47 -5.31 14.03
CA ARG A 79 13.43 -4.60 13.18
C ARG A 79 14.83 -5.14 13.44
N VAL A 80 15.51 -5.50 12.37
CA VAL A 80 16.90 -5.96 12.39
C VAL A 80 17.73 -4.97 11.59
N GLN A 81 18.78 -4.44 12.20
CA GLN A 81 19.73 -3.55 11.53
C GLN A 81 20.94 -4.34 11.08
N VAL A 82 21.34 -4.15 9.82
CA VAL A 82 22.52 -4.73 9.20
C VAL A 82 23.44 -3.57 8.81
N ALA A 83 24.60 -3.47 9.47
CA ALA A 83 25.59 -2.46 9.11
C ALA A 83 26.26 -2.80 7.78
N TYR A 84 26.71 -1.78 7.04
CA TYR A 84 27.56 -2.01 5.88
C TYR A 84 28.94 -2.55 6.31
N GLN A 85 29.54 -3.37 5.46
CA GLN A 85 30.90 -3.89 5.65
C GLN A 85 31.90 -3.06 4.85
N ASN A 86 33.17 -3.06 5.28
CA ASN A 86 34.24 -2.47 4.48
C ASN A 86 34.56 -3.40 3.30
N GLY A 87 34.16 -2.98 2.10
CA GLY A 87 34.49 -3.63 0.84
C GLY A 87 35.72 -3.00 0.15
N PRO A 88 36.19 -3.61 -0.94
CA PRO A 88 37.37 -3.16 -1.70
C PRO A 88 37.19 -1.79 -2.37
N GLU A 89 35.95 -1.30 -2.55
CA GLU A 89 35.63 0.02 -3.14
C GLU A 89 34.98 0.99 -2.12
N GLY A 90 35.04 0.68 -0.83
CA GLY A 90 34.35 1.44 0.23
C GLY A 90 33.30 0.61 0.96
N GLU A 91 32.31 1.26 1.58
CA GLU A 91 31.20 0.56 2.23
C GLU A 91 30.47 -0.35 1.23
N ALA A 92 30.15 -1.57 1.65
CA ALA A 92 29.55 -2.62 0.84
C ALA A 92 28.43 -3.32 1.61
N VAL A 93 27.44 -3.80 0.88
CA VAL A 93 26.30 -4.54 1.44
C VAL A 93 26.78 -5.89 1.95
N ASP A 94 26.43 -6.22 3.20
CA ASP A 94 26.60 -7.57 3.75
C ASP A 94 25.55 -8.53 3.15
N VAL A 95 25.85 -9.04 1.96
CA VAL A 95 24.94 -9.93 1.22
C VAL A 95 24.66 -11.22 1.99
N GLU A 96 25.63 -11.76 2.74
CA GLU A 96 25.45 -12.99 3.50
C GLU A 96 24.43 -12.78 4.62
N ARG A 97 24.57 -11.69 5.37
CA ARG A 97 23.66 -11.34 6.45
C ARG A 97 22.24 -11.08 5.95
N VAL A 98 22.11 -10.37 4.82
CA VAL A 98 20.81 -10.11 4.18
C VAL A 98 20.16 -11.43 3.75
N LYS A 99 20.91 -12.34 3.13
CA LYS A 99 20.41 -13.67 2.73
C LYS A 99 19.93 -14.49 3.92
N ASP A 100 20.66 -14.49 5.02
CA ASP A 100 20.29 -15.24 6.22
C ASP A 100 18.96 -14.74 6.80
N ILE A 101 18.76 -13.42 6.84
CA ILE A 101 17.51 -12.81 7.31
C ILE A 101 16.36 -13.15 6.36
N LEU A 102 16.57 -13.01 5.04
CA LEU A 102 15.58 -13.33 4.02
C LEU A 102 15.17 -14.81 4.05
N ARG A 103 16.12 -15.73 4.26
CA ARG A 103 15.83 -17.16 4.46
C ARG A 103 14.95 -17.37 5.70
N GLY A 104 15.30 -16.71 6.80
CA GLY A 104 14.49 -16.76 8.02
C GLY A 104 13.07 -16.24 7.82
N TRP A 105 12.88 -15.18 7.04
CA TRP A 105 11.55 -14.70 6.67
C TRP A 105 10.77 -15.70 5.82
N LYS A 106 11.45 -16.34 4.86
CA LYS A 106 10.84 -17.36 4.00
C LYS A 106 10.41 -18.61 4.76
N GLU A 107 11.16 -19.01 5.80
CA GLU A 107 10.78 -20.11 6.70
C GLU A 107 9.59 -19.75 7.58
N ARG A 108 9.46 -18.48 7.99
CA ARG A 108 8.36 -18.00 8.83
C ARG A 108 7.07 -17.72 8.07
N HIS A 109 7.18 -17.27 6.83
CA HIS A 109 6.06 -16.87 5.97
C HIS A 109 6.19 -17.47 4.56
N PRO A 110 6.07 -18.81 4.40
CA PRO A 110 6.20 -19.48 3.11
C PRO A 110 5.13 -19.08 2.07
N GLU A 111 4.00 -18.55 2.53
CA GLU A 111 2.89 -18.04 1.71
C GLU A 111 3.14 -16.64 1.14
N LYS A 112 4.10 -15.90 1.69
CA LYS A 112 4.43 -14.53 1.30
C LYS A 112 5.58 -14.50 0.30
N LYS A 113 5.38 -13.74 -0.77
CA LYS A 113 6.35 -13.56 -1.87
C LYS A 113 6.62 -12.10 -2.19
N ASP A 114 5.85 -11.21 -1.58
CA ASP A 114 5.92 -9.77 -1.63
C ASP A 114 6.92 -9.23 -0.60
N ILE A 115 7.87 -8.41 -1.06
CA ILE A 115 8.82 -7.69 -0.22
C ILE A 115 8.98 -6.26 -0.75
N ILE A 116 9.04 -5.28 0.16
CA ILE A 116 9.19 -3.86 -0.20
C ILE A 116 10.63 -3.43 0.06
N LEU A 117 11.27 -2.87 -0.96
CA LEU A 117 12.59 -2.26 -0.91
C LEU A 117 12.43 -0.73 -0.89
N ASN A 118 12.67 -0.12 0.26
CA ASN A 118 12.79 1.34 0.40
C ASN A 118 14.27 1.73 0.29
N THR A 119 14.57 2.79 -0.45
CA THR A 119 15.93 3.32 -0.56
C THR A 119 15.91 4.82 -0.41
N GLU A 120 16.82 5.36 0.41
CA GLU A 120 17.05 6.79 0.52
C GLU A 120 17.88 7.31 -0.67
N ASN A 121 17.58 8.51 -1.16
CA ASN A 121 18.30 9.15 -2.27
C ASN A 121 19.83 9.30 -2.05
N SER A 122 20.30 9.28 -0.81
CA SER A 122 21.72 9.35 -0.43
C SER A 122 22.47 8.03 -0.69
N VAL A 123 21.76 6.91 -0.85
CA VAL A 123 22.36 5.59 -1.00
C VAL A 123 22.87 5.36 -2.43
N ALA A 124 24.09 4.83 -2.54
CA ALA A 124 24.64 4.51 -3.85
C ALA A 124 23.79 3.45 -4.58
N TYR A 125 23.49 3.70 -5.86
CA TYR A 125 22.71 2.81 -6.72
C TYR A 125 23.21 1.36 -6.72
N LYS A 126 24.54 1.18 -6.59
CA LYS A 126 25.19 -0.13 -6.49
C LYS A 126 24.67 -0.94 -5.29
N HIS A 127 24.42 -0.31 -4.14
CA HIS A 127 23.87 -0.99 -2.97
C HIS A 127 22.43 -1.42 -3.19
N MET A 128 21.61 -0.54 -3.77
CA MET A 128 20.22 -0.84 -4.12
C MET A 128 20.12 -2.06 -5.03
N ILE A 129 20.87 -2.08 -6.15
CA ILE A 129 20.81 -3.20 -7.09
C ILE A 129 21.36 -4.49 -6.47
N THR A 130 22.42 -4.41 -5.66
CA THR A 130 22.98 -5.59 -4.97
C THR A 130 21.95 -6.21 -4.01
N VAL A 131 21.23 -5.38 -3.27
CA VAL A 131 20.17 -5.84 -2.37
C VAL A 131 18.99 -6.40 -3.17
N PHE A 132 18.58 -5.74 -4.26
CA PHE A 132 17.53 -6.23 -5.15
C PHE A 132 17.87 -7.61 -5.74
N ASP A 133 19.06 -7.77 -6.32
CA ASP A 133 19.53 -9.05 -6.86
C ASP A 133 19.58 -10.14 -5.79
N THR A 134 19.90 -9.75 -4.54
CA THR A 134 19.91 -10.68 -3.40
C THR A 134 18.50 -11.15 -3.03
N MET A 135 17.50 -10.26 -3.07
CA MET A 135 16.10 -10.62 -2.85
C MET A 135 15.57 -11.56 -3.94
N VAL A 136 15.79 -11.19 -5.21
CA VAL A 136 15.38 -12.02 -6.35
C VAL A 136 16.08 -13.38 -6.30
N GLY A 137 17.38 -13.40 -6.00
CA GLY A 137 18.16 -14.64 -5.83
C GLY A 137 17.71 -15.51 -4.64
N ALA A 138 17.10 -14.92 -3.60
CA ALA A 138 16.49 -15.65 -2.50
C ALA A 138 15.07 -16.18 -2.84
N GLY A 139 14.57 -15.89 -4.04
CA GLY A 139 13.28 -16.35 -4.56
C GLY A 139 12.10 -15.56 -4.00
N TRP A 140 12.27 -14.25 -3.83
CA TRP A 140 11.19 -13.28 -3.69
C TRP A 140 10.79 -12.86 -5.11
N ASP A 141 9.61 -13.30 -5.54
CA ASP A 141 9.14 -13.12 -6.93
C ASP A 141 8.54 -11.71 -7.14
N ASP A 142 8.08 -11.06 -6.07
CA ASP A 142 7.41 -9.75 -6.11
C ASP A 142 8.15 -8.75 -5.20
N VAL A 143 8.98 -7.90 -5.81
CA VAL A 143 9.81 -6.91 -5.11
C VAL A 143 9.34 -5.50 -5.48
N GLY A 144 8.65 -4.84 -4.55
CA GLY A 144 8.19 -3.46 -4.72
C GLY A 144 9.30 -2.47 -4.35
N VAL A 145 9.74 -1.62 -5.28
CA VAL A 145 10.82 -0.64 -5.03
C VAL A 145 10.24 0.75 -4.81
N ASN A 146 10.64 1.41 -3.71
CA ASN A 146 10.29 2.78 -3.37
C ASN A 146 11.57 3.60 -3.10
N THR A 147 11.65 4.78 -3.70
CA THR A 147 12.78 5.70 -3.54
C THR A 147 12.27 6.98 -2.87
N GLN A 148 12.86 7.35 -1.74
CA GLN A 148 12.47 8.52 -0.94
C GLN A 148 13.62 9.51 -0.74
#